data_AF-A0A8T6IRU2-F1
#
_entry.id   AF-A0A8T6IRU2-F1
#
_cell.length_a   1.000
_cell.length_b   1.000
_cell.length_c   1.000
_cell.angle_alpha   90.00
_cell.angle_beta   90.00
_cell.angle_gamma   90.00
#
_symmetry.space_group_name_H-M   'P 1'
#
loop_
_entity.id
_entity.type
_entity.pdbx_description
1 polymer ?
#
loop_
_entity_poly.entity_id
_entity_poly.type
_entity_poly.pdbx_seq_one_letter_code
_entity_poly.pdbx_strand_id
1 'polypeptide(L)'
;MAFLADLDLRPLPPAYSSEIAFDPIGLTFGAGPNPLEVLVLQADRRPTASKLRAAWTKRSAGRASPILVVALHADGTKVSICGPVAHPQTNKPPVYPPMAADKAERICRSALEKADRHAALAFLQDTLPEARDKILGVLNQGLLATHALEQAALQRRDQWGEAVGHSKPIRQQRKRPLLQKLGFNIERRTGNLWALNAADRTLAIAVFLNQGENVNSRSERFGNRSPIEAALARADNEALPYVIAATDDAIRLYPAQTGVGVGQRGRSETFVQLHPDLLSDDDIGYLWLLFSAEALRPNGTFDEALADSRQYATDLGTRLRNRIYEDVIPGLAESIAEARGMTAADREALDFTYQMALTVLFRLLFSAYAEDKGLLPYRTNDEYEDYSLNLKAQQLLERERQRTPFDDAPLMWNRVQDLFAAIDRGNHGLGIPPYNGGLFDSDPVTSPVGAAIKDISLSDQQFGPLLNKLLIDETRDGLPGPVDFRSLSVREFGTIYEGLLQSELSLAQTDLGLGKDGLYLPETRASRIVVREGEIYLHNASGKRKATGSYYTKSFAVEHLLDHALEPALDDHLARLEALGDRASSDDFFDFRAADIAMGSGHFLVAAIDRIEKRFSTYLTDNPIADVTNELARL
;
A
#
# COMPACT_ATOMS: atom_id res chain seq x y z
N MET A 1 19.02 6.82 -27.75
CA MET A 1 19.19 5.35 -27.80
C MET A 1 18.12 4.79 -28.73
N ALA A 2 18.40 3.73 -29.48
CA ALA A 2 17.39 3.02 -30.25
C ALA A 2 16.74 1.97 -29.34
N PHE A 3 15.42 2.00 -29.20
CA PHE A 3 14.64 1.16 -28.29
C PHE A 3 14.63 -0.30 -28.77
N LEU A 4 15.07 -1.26 -27.93
CA LEU A 4 15.20 -2.68 -28.28
C LEU A 4 16.09 -2.93 -29.51
N ALA A 5 17.12 -2.11 -29.73
CA ALA A 5 17.93 -2.13 -30.95
C ALA A 5 18.73 -3.42 -31.17
N ASP A 6 18.99 -4.18 -30.12
CA ASP A 6 19.66 -5.48 -30.16
C ASP A 6 18.70 -6.63 -30.50
N LEU A 7 17.39 -6.40 -30.45
CA LEU A 7 16.38 -7.33 -30.92
C LEU A 7 16.02 -6.95 -32.36
N ASP A 8 16.17 -7.90 -33.30
CA ASP A 8 15.88 -7.70 -34.71
C ASP A 8 14.38 -7.36 -34.93
N LEU A 9 14.07 -6.06 -34.97
CA LEU A 9 12.71 -5.56 -35.12
C LEU A 9 12.25 -5.76 -36.57
N ARG A 10 11.27 -6.65 -36.76
CA ARG A 10 10.73 -6.94 -38.09
C ARG A 10 9.94 -5.75 -38.61
N PRO A 11 10.08 -5.38 -39.90
CA PRO A 11 9.30 -4.31 -40.50
C PRO A 11 7.81 -4.68 -40.54
N LEU A 12 6.96 -3.66 -40.41
CA LEU A 12 5.51 -3.84 -40.51
C LEU A 12 5.02 -3.79 -41.97
N PRO A 13 3.90 -4.46 -42.29
CA PRO A 13 3.30 -4.37 -43.61
C PRO A 13 2.90 -2.92 -43.96
N PRO A 14 3.15 -2.44 -45.20
CA PRO A 14 2.82 -1.07 -45.62
C PRO A 14 1.34 -0.69 -45.39
N ALA A 15 0.42 -1.64 -45.55
CA ALA A 15 -1.01 -1.45 -45.31
C ALA A 15 -1.32 -1.11 -43.83
N TYR A 16 -0.55 -1.65 -42.89
CA TYR A 16 -0.71 -1.31 -41.48
C TYR A 16 -0.20 0.11 -41.20
N SER A 17 0.96 0.46 -41.77
CA SER A 17 1.61 1.77 -41.61
C SER A 17 0.74 2.93 -42.08
N SER A 18 0.01 2.76 -43.20
CA SER A 18 -0.87 3.81 -43.75
C SER A 18 -2.14 4.08 -42.94
N GLU A 19 -2.48 3.20 -42.00
CA GLU A 19 -3.75 3.23 -41.28
C GLU A 19 -3.64 3.72 -39.82
N ILE A 20 -2.43 3.97 -39.35
CA ILE A 20 -2.18 4.42 -37.97
C ILE A 20 -1.54 5.82 -37.97
N ALA A 21 -1.78 6.59 -36.92
CA ALA A 21 -1.25 7.95 -36.77
C ALA A 21 0.20 7.98 -36.22
N PHE A 22 1.02 6.99 -36.58
CA PHE A 22 2.35 6.76 -36.05
C PHE A 22 3.29 6.24 -37.14
N ASP A 23 4.58 6.54 -37.03
CA ASP A 23 5.60 5.96 -37.88
C ASP A 23 6.07 4.62 -37.29
N PRO A 24 5.92 3.49 -37.98
CA PRO A 24 6.29 2.21 -37.41
C PRO A 24 7.80 1.99 -37.44
N ILE A 25 8.36 1.65 -36.28
CA ILE A 25 9.77 1.26 -36.15
C ILE A 25 9.91 -0.23 -36.44
N GLY A 26 9.07 -1.07 -35.81
CA GLY A 26 9.05 -2.50 -36.08
C GLY A 26 8.35 -3.33 -35.00
N LEU A 27 8.47 -4.64 -35.13
CA LEU A 27 7.75 -5.62 -34.35
C LEU A 27 8.67 -6.77 -33.92
N THR A 28 8.60 -7.16 -32.65
CA THR A 28 9.28 -8.36 -32.13
C THR A 28 8.32 -9.26 -31.36
N PHE A 29 8.74 -10.52 -31.14
CA PHE A 29 7.92 -11.60 -30.63
C PHE A 29 8.59 -12.31 -29.46
N GLY A 30 7.81 -12.66 -28.45
CA GLY A 30 8.24 -13.56 -27.37
C GLY A 30 8.23 -15.04 -27.79
N ALA A 31 8.34 -15.93 -26.82
CA ALA A 31 8.38 -17.38 -27.06
C ALA A 31 7.00 -18.04 -27.16
N GLY A 32 6.95 -19.19 -27.85
CA GLY A 32 5.77 -20.07 -27.92
C GLY A 32 4.71 -19.70 -28.97
N PRO A 33 3.61 -20.47 -29.04
CA PRO A 33 2.51 -20.21 -29.97
C PRO A 33 1.65 -19.01 -29.50
N ASN A 34 1.21 -18.19 -30.45
CA ASN A 34 0.54 -16.91 -30.19
C ASN A 34 1.33 -16.05 -29.17
N PRO A 35 2.62 -15.79 -29.45
CA PRO A 35 3.51 -15.16 -28.50
C PRO A 35 3.08 -13.71 -28.21
N LEU A 36 3.60 -13.15 -27.12
CA LEU A 36 3.58 -11.71 -26.90
C LEU A 36 4.19 -10.99 -28.10
N GLU A 37 3.50 -9.97 -28.58
CA GLU A 37 3.99 -9.09 -29.65
C GLU A 37 4.29 -7.71 -29.07
N VAL A 38 5.51 -7.22 -29.26
CA VAL A 38 5.89 -5.85 -28.88
C VAL A 38 6.01 -5.02 -30.14
N LEU A 39 5.04 -4.13 -30.35
CA LEU A 39 4.96 -3.22 -31.47
C LEU A 39 5.58 -1.87 -31.09
N VAL A 40 6.68 -1.51 -31.74
CA VAL A 40 7.40 -0.26 -31.51
C VAL A 40 7.06 0.76 -32.60
N LEU A 41 6.57 1.93 -32.17
CA LEU A 41 6.12 3.03 -33.01
C LEU A 41 6.83 4.32 -32.59
N GLN A 42 6.99 5.24 -33.53
CA GLN A 42 7.44 6.60 -33.31
C GLN A 42 6.24 7.56 -33.40
N ALA A 43 6.16 8.50 -32.47
CA ALA A 43 5.13 9.54 -32.43
C ALA A 43 5.76 10.94 -32.44
N ASP A 44 5.21 11.85 -33.24
CA ASP A 44 5.67 13.26 -33.31
C ASP A 44 5.40 14.05 -32.02
N ARG A 45 4.46 13.59 -31.21
CA ARG A 45 4.05 14.21 -29.94
C ARG A 45 3.43 13.16 -29.03
N ARG A 46 3.25 13.51 -27.74
CA ARG A 46 2.56 12.64 -26.77
C ARG A 46 1.23 12.13 -27.36
N PRO A 47 1.08 10.81 -27.57
CA PRO A 47 -0.12 10.27 -28.17
C PRO A 47 -1.27 10.24 -27.17
N THR A 48 -2.48 10.46 -27.67
CA THR A 48 -3.72 10.30 -26.89
C THR A 48 -4.06 8.82 -26.71
N ALA A 49 -4.76 8.47 -25.63
CA ALA A 49 -5.25 7.10 -25.39
C ALA A 49 -6.06 6.53 -26.58
N SER A 50 -6.88 7.37 -27.23
CA SER A 50 -7.65 6.97 -28.42
C SER A 50 -6.75 6.47 -29.57
N LYS A 51 -5.70 7.23 -29.91
CA LYS A 51 -4.73 6.85 -30.95
C LYS A 51 -3.99 5.54 -30.62
N LEU A 52 -3.57 5.36 -29.37
CA LEU A 52 -2.89 4.13 -28.93
C LEU A 52 -3.82 2.92 -29.02
N ARG A 53 -5.07 3.06 -28.53
CA ARG A 53 -6.09 2.01 -28.61
C ARG A 53 -6.43 1.65 -30.06
N ALA A 54 -6.44 2.63 -30.97
CA ALA A 54 -6.66 2.38 -32.40
C ALA A 54 -5.54 1.54 -33.03
N ALA A 55 -4.27 1.88 -32.75
CA ALA A 55 -3.12 1.09 -33.21
C ALA A 55 -3.18 -0.35 -32.64
N TRP A 56 -3.44 -0.50 -31.34
CA TRP A 56 -3.59 -1.80 -30.71
C TRP A 56 -4.71 -2.64 -31.34
N THR A 57 -5.89 -2.04 -31.54
CA THR A 57 -7.07 -2.72 -32.10
C THR A 57 -6.79 -3.21 -33.52
N LYS A 58 -6.17 -2.36 -34.34
CA LYS A 58 -5.80 -2.72 -35.72
C LYS A 58 -4.79 -3.87 -35.76
N ARG A 59 -3.82 -3.90 -34.84
CA ARG A 59 -2.82 -4.98 -34.77
C ARG A 59 -3.41 -6.28 -34.22
N SER A 60 -4.30 -6.16 -33.24
CA SER A 60 -5.01 -7.31 -32.68
C SER A 60 -5.76 -8.02 -33.78
N ALA A 61 -6.61 -7.30 -34.54
CA ALA A 61 -7.40 -7.87 -35.63
C ALA A 61 -8.13 -9.17 -35.22
N GLY A 62 -8.53 -9.28 -33.95
CA GLY A 62 -9.19 -10.47 -33.38
C GLY A 62 -8.27 -11.66 -33.08
N ARG A 63 -6.94 -11.51 -33.20
CA ARG A 63 -5.97 -12.56 -32.86
C ARG A 63 -5.82 -12.70 -31.35
N ALA A 64 -5.55 -13.92 -30.90
CA ALA A 64 -5.38 -14.27 -29.49
C ALA A 64 -3.98 -13.93 -28.92
N SER A 65 -3.07 -13.37 -29.72
CA SER A 65 -1.75 -12.94 -29.25
C SER A 65 -1.89 -11.68 -28.38
N PRO A 66 -1.28 -11.64 -27.18
CA PRO A 66 -1.17 -10.40 -26.44
C PRO A 66 -0.28 -9.42 -27.21
N ILE A 67 -0.67 -8.14 -27.24
CA ILE A 67 0.03 -7.10 -28.00
C ILE A 67 0.33 -5.94 -27.08
N LEU A 68 1.60 -5.58 -26.98
CA LEU A 68 2.04 -4.37 -26.31
C LEU A 68 2.43 -3.33 -27.36
N VAL A 69 1.67 -2.24 -27.46
CA VAL A 69 2.00 -1.09 -28.31
C VAL A 69 2.85 -0.13 -27.50
N VAL A 70 4.05 0.15 -27.98
CA VAL A 70 5.00 1.09 -27.41
C VAL A 70 5.21 2.23 -28.39
N ALA A 71 4.72 3.42 -28.05
CA ALA A 71 4.90 4.63 -28.85
C ALA A 71 5.96 5.54 -28.22
N LEU A 72 7.12 5.65 -28.87
CA LEU A 72 8.20 6.56 -28.51
C LEU A 72 7.76 8.00 -28.80
N HIS A 73 7.98 8.91 -27.85
CA HIS A 73 7.74 10.34 -28.05
C HIS A 73 8.85 10.94 -28.92
N ALA A 74 8.65 12.13 -29.49
CA ALA A 74 9.60 12.74 -30.43
C ALA A 74 11.01 12.96 -29.86
N ASP A 75 11.13 13.16 -28.55
CA ASP A 75 12.42 13.31 -27.87
C ASP A 75 13.12 11.96 -27.58
N GLY A 76 12.42 10.84 -27.78
CA GLY A 76 12.89 9.49 -27.47
C GLY A 76 13.11 9.22 -25.98
N THR A 77 12.76 10.16 -25.09
CA THR A 77 13.00 10.01 -23.64
C THR A 77 11.83 9.36 -22.93
N LYS A 78 10.62 9.53 -23.45
CA LYS A 78 9.39 8.96 -22.91
C LYS A 78 8.67 8.09 -23.93
N VAL A 79 7.89 7.16 -23.40
CA VAL A 79 7.04 6.28 -24.20
C VAL A 79 5.64 6.23 -23.62
N SER A 80 4.65 5.96 -24.47
CA SER A 80 3.31 5.60 -24.05
C SER A 80 3.01 4.15 -24.43
N ILE A 81 2.42 3.41 -23.49
CA ILE A 81 2.19 1.96 -23.62
C ILE A 81 0.69 1.67 -23.64
N CYS A 82 0.27 0.72 -24.47
CA CYS A 82 -1.10 0.21 -24.52
C CYS A 82 -1.14 -1.32 -24.73
N GLY A 83 -2.07 -2.01 -24.08
CA GLY A 83 -2.15 -3.48 -24.04
C GLY A 83 -1.75 -4.02 -22.66
N PRO A 84 -1.40 -5.32 -22.49
CA PRO A 84 -1.22 -6.33 -23.52
C PRO A 84 -2.53 -6.92 -24.06
N VAL A 85 -3.64 -6.81 -23.31
CA VAL A 85 -4.95 -7.39 -23.65
C VAL A 85 -6.07 -6.39 -23.42
N ALA A 86 -7.21 -6.57 -24.09
CA ALA A 86 -8.42 -5.80 -23.82
C ALA A 86 -9.04 -6.20 -22.48
N HIS A 87 -9.54 -5.23 -21.71
CA HIS A 87 -10.28 -5.51 -20.49
C HIS A 87 -11.57 -6.28 -20.82
N PRO A 88 -11.90 -7.38 -20.10
CA PRO A 88 -13.04 -8.23 -20.44
C PRO A 88 -14.39 -7.51 -20.49
N GLN A 89 -14.57 -6.49 -19.63
CA GLN A 89 -15.85 -5.80 -19.49
C GLN A 89 -16.01 -4.63 -20.46
N THR A 90 -14.93 -3.87 -20.72
CA THR A 90 -14.98 -2.65 -21.53
C THR A 90 -14.54 -2.88 -22.98
N ASN A 91 -13.94 -4.05 -23.25
CA ASN A 91 -13.31 -4.43 -24.52
C ASN A 91 -12.29 -3.40 -25.04
N LYS A 92 -11.70 -2.64 -24.12
CA LYS A 92 -10.65 -1.65 -24.41
C LYS A 92 -9.33 -2.10 -23.78
N PRO A 93 -8.20 -2.04 -24.50
CA PRO A 93 -6.91 -2.27 -23.87
C PRO A 93 -6.57 -1.10 -22.94
N PRO A 94 -5.91 -1.37 -21.80
CA PRO A 94 -5.47 -0.32 -20.88
C PRO A 94 -4.40 0.53 -21.56
N VAL A 95 -4.32 1.78 -21.13
CA VAL A 95 -3.30 2.75 -21.58
C VAL A 95 -2.60 3.27 -20.35
N TYR A 96 -1.28 3.10 -20.31
CA TYR A 96 -0.49 3.52 -19.15
C TYR A 96 0.01 4.95 -19.34
N PRO A 97 0.19 5.71 -18.24
CA PRO A 97 0.82 7.03 -18.31
C PRO A 97 2.20 6.95 -18.96
N PRO A 98 2.69 8.04 -19.56
CA PRO A 98 4.01 8.05 -20.13
C PRO A 98 5.09 7.75 -19.10
N MET A 99 6.03 6.89 -19.47
CA MET A 99 7.18 6.50 -18.64
C MET A 99 8.49 6.69 -19.40
N ALA A 100 9.61 6.67 -18.69
CA ALA A 100 10.92 6.77 -19.29
C ALA A 100 11.18 5.59 -20.25
N ALA A 101 11.86 5.85 -21.38
CA ALA A 101 12.07 4.87 -22.43
C ALA A 101 12.93 3.68 -21.95
N ASP A 102 13.96 3.93 -21.15
CA ASP A 102 14.80 2.88 -20.56
C ASP A 102 13.99 1.94 -19.65
N LYS A 103 13.06 2.50 -18.86
CA LYS A 103 12.16 1.75 -17.97
C LYS A 103 11.26 0.83 -18.78
N ALA A 104 10.62 1.37 -19.81
CA ALA A 104 9.77 0.59 -20.70
C ALA A 104 10.54 -0.49 -21.47
N GLU A 105 11.78 -0.20 -21.87
CA GLU A 105 12.62 -1.15 -22.59
C GLU A 105 12.96 -2.37 -21.73
N ARG A 106 13.33 -2.17 -20.44
CA ARG A 106 13.57 -3.25 -19.49
C ARG A 106 12.32 -4.12 -19.28
N ILE A 107 11.13 -3.52 -19.15
CA ILE A 107 9.86 -4.26 -19.03
C ILE A 107 9.60 -5.10 -20.29
N CYS A 108 9.72 -4.50 -21.47
CA CYS A 108 9.48 -5.19 -22.73
C CYS A 108 10.43 -6.37 -22.91
N ARG A 109 11.73 -6.18 -22.63
CA ARG A 109 12.74 -7.24 -22.71
C ARG A 109 12.42 -8.41 -21.78
N SER A 110 12.16 -8.14 -20.51
CA SER A 110 11.84 -9.18 -19.53
C SER A 110 10.56 -9.94 -19.92
N ALA A 111 9.56 -9.25 -20.48
CA ALA A 111 8.33 -9.87 -20.97
C ALA A 111 8.55 -10.76 -22.21
N LEU A 112 9.41 -10.33 -23.13
CA LEU A 112 9.77 -11.09 -24.35
C LEU A 112 10.55 -12.38 -24.04
N GLU A 113 11.34 -12.37 -22.97
CA GLU A 113 12.13 -13.52 -22.50
C GLU A 113 11.32 -14.57 -21.75
N LYS A 114 10.05 -14.29 -21.41
CA LYS A 114 9.20 -15.28 -20.73
C LYS A 114 8.94 -16.48 -21.65
N ALA A 115 8.85 -17.66 -21.02
CA ALA A 115 8.80 -18.94 -21.73
C ALA A 115 7.57 -19.11 -22.65
N ASP A 116 6.46 -18.47 -22.31
CA ASP A 116 5.24 -18.48 -23.12
C ASP A 116 4.38 -17.22 -22.87
N ARG A 117 3.29 -17.11 -23.64
CA ARG A 117 2.37 -15.98 -23.59
C ARG A 117 1.67 -15.79 -22.24
N HIS A 118 1.39 -16.85 -21.48
CA HIS A 118 0.68 -16.75 -20.20
C HIS A 118 1.61 -16.20 -19.14
N ALA A 119 2.87 -16.68 -19.11
CA ALA A 119 3.91 -16.13 -18.25
C ALA A 119 4.22 -14.66 -18.59
N ALA A 120 4.28 -14.30 -19.88
CA ALA A 120 4.44 -12.92 -20.32
C ALA A 120 3.26 -12.03 -19.90
N LEU A 121 2.02 -12.53 -20.04
CA LEU A 121 0.83 -11.79 -19.68
C LEU A 121 0.75 -11.54 -18.17
N ALA A 122 0.95 -12.57 -17.35
CA ALA A 122 0.97 -12.44 -15.89
C ALA A 122 2.02 -11.41 -15.44
N PHE A 123 3.25 -11.54 -15.96
CA PHE A 123 4.32 -10.60 -15.68
C PHE A 123 3.95 -9.15 -16.04
N LEU A 124 3.37 -8.90 -17.21
CA LEU A 124 2.98 -7.55 -17.64
C LEU A 124 1.79 -7.01 -16.84
N GLN A 125 0.85 -7.86 -16.45
CA GLN A 125 -0.30 -7.48 -15.62
C GLN A 125 0.14 -7.00 -14.24
N ASP A 126 1.19 -7.61 -13.68
CA ASP A 126 1.77 -7.19 -12.40
C ASP A 126 2.67 -5.95 -12.58
N THR A 127 3.53 -5.95 -13.60
CA THR A 127 4.61 -4.95 -13.72
C THR A 127 4.16 -3.60 -14.30
N LEU A 128 3.23 -3.58 -15.26
CA LEU A 128 2.85 -2.32 -15.94
C LEU A 128 2.09 -1.34 -15.03
N PRO A 129 1.15 -1.79 -14.16
CA PRO A 129 0.55 -0.90 -13.16
C PRO A 129 1.59 -0.31 -12.20
N GLU A 130 2.58 -1.11 -11.81
CA GLU A 130 3.73 -0.71 -10.97
C GLU A 130 4.75 0.16 -11.70
N ALA A 131 4.69 0.27 -13.02
CA ALA A 131 5.60 1.13 -13.78
C ALA A 131 5.42 2.64 -13.45
N ARG A 132 4.40 3.01 -12.67
CA ARG A 132 4.23 4.33 -12.07
C ARG A 132 5.05 4.52 -10.77
N ASP A 133 5.49 3.45 -10.13
CA ASP A 133 6.29 3.51 -8.90
C ASP A 133 7.68 4.08 -9.18
N LYS A 134 8.24 4.75 -8.18
CA LYS A 134 9.48 5.53 -8.37
C LYS A 134 10.68 4.64 -8.69
N ILE A 135 10.72 3.38 -8.22
CA ILE A 135 11.81 2.44 -8.50
C ILE A 135 11.24 1.21 -9.21
N LEU A 136 11.59 1.01 -10.49
CA LEU A 136 11.14 -0.15 -11.25
C LEU A 136 11.76 -1.44 -10.70
N GLY A 137 10.95 -2.48 -10.51
CA GLY A 137 11.44 -3.79 -10.10
C GLY A 137 11.67 -3.93 -8.60
N VAL A 138 11.25 -2.94 -7.80
CA VAL A 138 11.15 -3.05 -6.34
C VAL A 138 9.68 -3.12 -5.97
N LEU A 139 9.25 -4.25 -5.41
CA LEU A 139 7.92 -4.41 -4.87
C LEU A 139 8.01 -4.48 -3.35
N ASN A 140 7.58 -3.42 -2.67
CA ASN A 140 7.60 -3.33 -1.22
C ASN A 140 6.17 -3.42 -0.67
N GLN A 141 5.83 -4.57 -0.10
CA GLN A 141 4.55 -4.83 0.53
C GLN A 141 4.64 -4.57 2.04
N GLY A 142 5.00 -3.35 2.42
CA GLY A 142 4.95 -2.90 3.81
C GLY A 142 6.10 -3.34 4.72
N LEU A 143 7.12 -4.01 4.20
CA LEU A 143 8.28 -4.38 5.01
C LEU A 143 9.16 -3.17 5.35
N LEU A 144 9.32 -2.26 4.41
CA LEU A 144 10.06 -1.00 4.58
C LEU A 144 9.14 0.20 4.37
N ALA A 145 9.51 1.36 4.92
CA ALA A 145 8.85 2.60 4.54
C ALA A 145 9.33 2.99 3.14
N THR A 146 8.41 3.54 2.33
CA THR A 146 8.72 4.05 0.99
C THR A 146 9.91 5.04 1.02
N HIS A 147 10.00 5.86 2.07
CA HIS A 147 11.12 6.76 2.33
C HIS A 147 12.49 6.06 2.45
N ALA A 148 12.55 4.91 3.12
CA ALA A 148 13.80 4.16 3.28
C ALA A 148 14.32 3.60 1.95
N LEU A 149 13.44 3.48 0.96
CA LEU A 149 13.80 3.06 -0.39
C LEU A 149 14.15 4.26 -1.28
N GLU A 150 13.46 5.40 -1.20
CA GLU A 150 13.32 6.27 -2.37
C GLU A 150 14.28 7.44 -2.60
N GLN A 151 15.04 8.01 -1.65
CA GLN A 151 15.95 9.12 -2.05
C GLN A 151 17.07 9.54 -1.08
N ALA A 152 17.16 8.96 0.12
CA ALA A 152 18.17 9.41 1.10
C ALA A 152 18.83 8.31 1.95
N ALA A 153 18.21 7.13 2.13
CA ALA A 153 18.71 6.15 3.09
C ALA A 153 19.68 5.12 2.50
N LEU A 154 19.47 4.63 1.28
CA LEU A 154 20.34 3.60 0.68
C LEU A 154 21.26 4.16 -0.42
N GLN A 155 20.74 4.98 -1.32
CA GLN A 155 21.51 5.51 -2.48
C GLN A 155 22.59 6.54 -2.13
N ARG A 156 22.45 7.23 -0.98
CA ARG A 156 23.43 8.21 -0.49
C ARG A 156 24.44 7.63 0.50
N ARG A 157 24.40 6.32 0.76
CA ARG A 157 25.41 5.66 1.60
C ARG A 157 26.71 5.60 0.84
N ASP A 158 27.82 5.79 1.56
CA ASP A 158 29.17 5.63 1.00
C ASP A 158 29.35 4.27 0.31
N GLN A 159 28.62 3.26 0.77
CA GLN A 159 28.62 1.89 0.27
C GLN A 159 27.80 1.69 -1.02
N TRP A 160 27.03 2.66 -1.50
CA TRP A 160 26.15 2.47 -2.67
C TRP A 160 26.94 2.11 -3.93
N GLY A 161 28.04 2.82 -4.19
CA GLY A 161 28.90 2.53 -5.35
C GLY A 161 29.49 1.13 -5.30
N GLU A 162 29.88 0.66 -4.11
CA GLU A 162 30.37 -0.70 -3.90
C GLU A 162 29.25 -1.74 -4.09
N ALA A 163 28.07 -1.49 -3.53
CA ALA A 163 26.90 -2.34 -3.69
C ALA A 163 26.47 -2.49 -5.15
N VAL A 164 26.51 -1.40 -5.93
CA VAL A 164 26.29 -1.43 -7.38
C VAL A 164 27.37 -2.29 -8.06
N GLY A 165 28.64 -2.11 -7.69
CA GLY A 165 29.77 -2.91 -8.18
C GLY A 165 29.61 -4.41 -7.94
N HIS A 166 29.14 -4.81 -6.75
CA HIS A 166 28.86 -6.21 -6.42
C HIS A 166 27.61 -6.75 -7.11
N SER A 167 26.58 -5.92 -7.30
CA SER A 167 25.29 -6.35 -7.85
C SER A 167 25.30 -6.52 -9.37
N LYS A 168 26.01 -5.66 -10.12
CA LYS A 168 26.04 -5.71 -11.59
C LYS A 168 26.46 -7.08 -12.16
N PRO A 169 27.56 -7.72 -11.71
CA PRO A 169 27.99 -9.02 -12.23
C PRO A 169 27.01 -10.17 -11.93
N ILE A 170 26.15 -10.01 -10.93
CA ILE A 170 25.27 -11.07 -10.44
C ILE A 170 23.81 -10.87 -10.87
N ARG A 171 23.48 -9.79 -11.59
CA ARG A 171 22.14 -9.46 -12.09
C ARG A 171 21.45 -10.63 -12.80
N GLN A 172 22.22 -11.39 -13.61
CA GLN A 172 21.72 -12.52 -14.40
C GLN A 172 21.73 -13.87 -13.65
N GLN A 173 22.20 -13.89 -12.40
CA GLN A 173 22.16 -15.10 -11.58
C GLN A 173 20.74 -15.32 -11.06
N ARG A 174 20.35 -16.59 -10.89
CA ARG A 174 19.02 -16.99 -10.37
C ARG A 174 19.15 -17.95 -9.21
N LYS A 175 18.12 -18.00 -8.35
CA LYS A 175 17.96 -19.01 -7.29
C LYS A 175 19.26 -19.24 -6.48
N ARG A 176 19.77 -20.48 -6.47
CA ARG A 176 20.97 -20.85 -5.69
C ARG A 176 22.23 -20.10 -6.11
N PRO A 177 22.63 -20.05 -7.40
CA PRO A 177 23.76 -19.23 -7.84
C PRO A 177 23.69 -17.78 -7.36
N LEU A 178 22.50 -17.17 -7.40
CA LEU A 178 22.31 -15.80 -6.92
C LEU A 178 22.61 -15.68 -5.42
N LEU A 179 21.98 -16.52 -4.59
CA LEU A 179 22.19 -16.49 -3.14
C LEU A 179 23.63 -16.80 -2.74
N GLN A 180 24.31 -17.72 -3.43
CA GLN A 180 25.73 -17.99 -3.20
C GLN A 180 26.59 -16.76 -3.49
N LYS A 181 26.30 -16.04 -4.57
CA LYS A 181 27.00 -14.81 -4.93
C LYS A 181 26.68 -13.64 -4.00
N LEU A 182 25.50 -13.66 -3.37
CA LEU A 182 25.11 -12.75 -2.29
C LEU A 182 25.79 -13.07 -0.94
N GLY A 183 26.65 -14.09 -0.89
CA GLY A 183 27.47 -14.41 0.29
C GLY A 183 26.91 -15.49 1.19
N PHE A 184 25.85 -16.20 0.79
CA PHE A 184 25.30 -17.30 1.58
C PHE A 184 25.98 -18.63 1.29
N ASN A 185 26.27 -19.39 2.35
CA ASN A 185 26.42 -20.84 2.25
C ASN A 185 25.03 -21.48 2.39
N ILE A 186 24.68 -22.35 1.45
CA ILE A 186 23.32 -22.92 1.34
C ILE A 186 23.36 -24.37 1.76
N GLU A 187 22.68 -24.69 2.86
CA GLU A 187 22.60 -26.05 3.38
C GLU A 187 21.18 -26.60 3.26
N ARG A 188 21.06 -27.87 2.89
CA ARG A 188 19.76 -28.51 2.78
C ARG A 188 19.16 -28.71 4.18
N ARG A 189 17.90 -28.33 4.36
CA ARG A 189 17.06 -28.73 5.50
C ARG A 189 16.09 -29.82 5.05
N THR A 190 15.18 -30.23 5.92
CA THR A 190 14.18 -31.26 5.61
C THR A 190 13.32 -30.85 4.40
N GLY A 191 13.09 -31.78 3.47
CA GLY A 191 12.23 -31.57 2.31
C GLY A 191 12.81 -30.62 1.26
N ASN A 192 12.06 -29.55 0.98
CA ASN A 192 12.32 -28.55 -0.06
C ASN A 192 12.80 -27.19 0.51
N LEU A 193 13.10 -27.14 1.81
CA LEU A 193 13.60 -25.95 2.51
C LEU A 193 15.13 -25.99 2.65
N TRP A 194 15.74 -24.80 2.70
CA TRP A 194 17.19 -24.63 2.75
C TRP A 194 17.55 -23.60 3.81
N ALA A 195 18.66 -23.80 4.51
CA ALA A 195 19.19 -22.79 5.41
C ALA A 195 20.22 -21.92 4.69
N LEU A 196 20.14 -20.61 4.93
CA LEU A 196 21.10 -19.63 4.46
C LEU A 196 22.02 -19.23 5.60
N ASN A 197 23.28 -19.66 5.51
CA ASN A 197 24.31 -19.43 6.50
C ASN A 197 25.25 -18.31 6.05
N ALA A 198 25.64 -17.44 6.97
CA ALA A 198 26.61 -16.38 6.75
C ALA A 198 27.74 -16.51 7.78
N ALA A 199 28.88 -17.07 7.35
CA ALA A 199 30.05 -17.40 8.16
C ALA A 199 29.78 -18.23 9.44
N ASP A 200 29.24 -17.61 10.48
CA ASP A 200 29.11 -18.13 11.85
C ASP A 200 27.67 -18.40 12.29
N ARG A 201 26.66 -18.01 11.50
CA ARG A 201 25.25 -18.19 11.87
C ARG A 201 24.33 -18.44 10.68
N THR A 202 23.20 -19.08 10.95
CA THR A 202 22.05 -19.14 10.05
C THR A 202 21.26 -17.84 10.16
N LEU A 203 20.92 -17.23 9.02
CA LEU A 203 20.19 -15.96 8.95
C LEU A 203 18.76 -16.13 8.43
N ALA A 204 18.52 -17.12 7.56
CA ALA A 204 17.22 -17.27 6.93
C ALA A 204 16.94 -18.71 6.48
N ILE A 205 15.65 -19.01 6.30
CA ILE A 205 15.20 -20.15 5.50
C ILE A 205 14.96 -19.71 4.06
N ALA A 206 15.44 -20.47 3.09
CA ALA A 206 15.21 -20.25 1.67
C ALA A 206 14.29 -21.29 1.06
N VAL A 207 13.49 -20.81 0.10
CA VAL A 207 12.67 -21.64 -0.78
C VAL A 207 12.98 -21.32 -2.24
N PHE A 208 13.22 -22.38 -3.02
CA PHE A 208 13.44 -22.28 -4.45
C PHE A 208 12.22 -22.81 -5.20
N LEU A 209 11.51 -21.89 -5.85
CA LEU A 209 10.30 -22.20 -6.58
C LEU A 209 10.60 -22.83 -7.93
N ASN A 210 9.75 -23.75 -8.35
CA ASN A 210 9.75 -24.27 -9.71
C ASN A 210 9.03 -23.29 -10.65
N GLN A 211 9.27 -23.43 -11.95
CA GLN A 211 8.60 -22.60 -12.94
C GLN A 211 7.07 -22.78 -12.84
N GLY A 212 6.33 -21.67 -12.75
CA GLY A 212 4.87 -21.67 -12.59
C GLY A 212 4.37 -21.97 -11.18
N GLU A 213 5.25 -22.26 -10.21
CA GLU A 213 4.86 -22.41 -8.81
C GLU A 213 4.66 -21.03 -8.17
N ASN A 214 3.52 -20.84 -7.51
CA ASN A 214 3.22 -19.62 -6.77
C ASN A 214 3.59 -19.80 -5.29
N VAL A 215 4.28 -18.80 -4.73
CA VAL A 215 4.81 -18.82 -3.36
C VAL A 215 3.72 -18.85 -2.28
N ASN A 216 2.52 -18.40 -2.61
CA ASN A 216 1.35 -18.38 -1.73
C ASN A 216 0.34 -19.50 -2.05
N SER A 217 0.52 -20.24 -3.14
CA SER A 217 -0.39 -21.33 -3.50
C SER A 217 0.08 -22.66 -2.94
N ARG A 218 -0.88 -23.53 -2.60
CA ARG A 218 -0.59 -24.88 -2.09
C ARG A 218 0.17 -25.71 -3.10
N SER A 219 1.12 -26.48 -2.61
CA SER A 219 1.97 -27.34 -3.43
C SER A 219 2.23 -28.66 -2.70
N GLU A 220 2.08 -29.77 -3.40
CA GLU A 220 2.40 -31.11 -2.87
C GLU A 220 3.87 -31.19 -2.40
N ARG A 221 4.77 -30.43 -3.03
CA ARG A 221 6.18 -30.33 -2.63
C ARG A 221 6.37 -29.82 -1.21
N PHE A 222 5.40 -29.09 -0.69
CA PHE A 222 5.43 -28.49 0.64
C PHE A 222 4.33 -29.08 1.54
N GLY A 223 3.95 -30.34 1.30
CA GLY A 223 2.96 -31.04 2.12
C GLY A 223 1.56 -30.44 1.97
N ASN A 224 1.21 -29.99 0.76
CA ASN A 224 -0.07 -29.33 0.45
C ASN A 224 -0.30 -27.99 1.20
N ARG A 225 0.77 -27.40 1.72
CA ARG A 225 0.85 -26.02 2.22
C ARG A 225 1.42 -25.10 1.14
N SER A 226 1.31 -23.78 1.32
CA SER A 226 2.07 -22.88 0.45
C SER A 226 3.58 -22.94 0.77
N PRO A 227 4.45 -22.71 -0.23
CA PRO A 227 5.89 -22.62 -0.01
C PRO A 227 6.29 -21.65 1.10
N ILE A 228 5.61 -20.49 1.20
CA ILE A 228 5.94 -19.47 2.22
C ILE A 228 5.53 -19.89 3.63
N GLU A 229 4.35 -20.46 3.82
CA GLU A 229 3.88 -20.90 5.14
C GLU A 229 4.81 -21.99 5.70
N ALA A 230 5.18 -22.95 4.87
CA ALA A 230 6.11 -24.01 5.25
C ALA A 230 7.48 -23.45 5.68
N ALA A 231 7.97 -22.41 5.00
CA ALA A 231 9.24 -21.77 5.31
C ALA A 231 9.18 -20.91 6.58
N LEU A 232 8.10 -20.13 6.76
CA LEU A 232 7.88 -19.33 7.96
C LEU A 232 7.74 -20.19 9.21
N ALA A 233 6.95 -21.27 9.14
CA ALA A 233 6.84 -22.23 10.24
C ALA A 233 8.19 -22.87 10.59
N ARG A 234 9.05 -23.12 9.59
CA ARG A 234 10.41 -23.61 9.87
C ARG A 234 11.30 -22.52 10.49
N ALA A 235 11.22 -21.28 10.00
CA ALA A 235 11.96 -20.17 10.56
C ALA A 235 11.60 -19.91 12.03
N ASP A 236 10.32 -20.03 12.40
CA ASP A 236 9.85 -19.94 13.79
C ASP A 236 10.51 -21.02 14.67
N ASN A 237 10.48 -22.27 14.21
CA ASN A 237 11.05 -23.40 14.93
C ASN A 237 12.56 -23.28 15.15
N GLU A 238 13.28 -22.67 14.20
CA GLU A 238 14.73 -22.42 14.29
C GLU A 238 15.06 -21.03 14.88
N ALA A 239 14.05 -20.25 15.31
CA ALA A 239 14.19 -18.87 15.80
C ALA A 239 14.98 -17.95 14.84
N LEU A 240 14.79 -18.13 13.53
CA LEU A 240 15.46 -17.36 12.49
C LEU A 240 14.68 -16.10 12.13
N PRO A 241 15.36 -14.97 11.83
CA PRO A 241 14.69 -13.70 11.61
C PRO A 241 13.99 -13.57 10.24
N TYR A 242 14.43 -14.32 9.22
CA TYR A 242 14.02 -14.08 7.84
C TYR A 242 13.68 -15.35 7.05
N VAL A 243 12.88 -15.16 6.01
CA VAL A 243 12.65 -16.15 4.95
C VAL A 243 12.93 -15.50 3.59
N ILE A 244 13.61 -16.22 2.69
CA ILE A 244 13.84 -15.81 1.31
C ILE A 244 13.15 -16.77 0.33
N ALA A 245 12.29 -16.25 -0.53
CA ALA A 245 11.76 -16.97 -1.67
C ALA A 245 12.47 -16.53 -2.95
N ALA A 246 12.93 -17.47 -3.76
CA ALA A 246 13.60 -17.17 -5.03
C ALA A 246 12.91 -17.89 -6.21
N THR A 247 12.49 -17.10 -7.19
CA THR A 247 11.95 -17.55 -8.48
C THR A 247 13.01 -17.42 -9.58
N ASP A 248 12.62 -17.61 -10.84
CA ASP A 248 13.48 -17.42 -12.01
C ASP A 248 13.66 -15.95 -12.41
N ASP A 249 12.94 -15.03 -11.79
CA ASP A 249 12.90 -13.61 -12.16
C ASP A 249 12.85 -12.65 -10.96
N ALA A 250 12.71 -13.19 -9.74
CA ALA A 250 12.58 -12.41 -8.54
C ALA A 250 13.26 -13.07 -7.33
N ILE A 251 13.63 -12.22 -6.39
CA ILE A 251 14.04 -12.60 -5.04
C ILE A 251 13.17 -11.81 -4.06
N ARG A 252 12.61 -12.50 -3.07
CA ARG A 252 11.68 -11.92 -2.11
C ARG A 252 12.09 -12.27 -0.69
N LEU A 253 12.12 -11.27 0.18
CA LEU A 253 12.52 -11.34 1.58
C LEU A 253 11.31 -11.04 2.47
N TYR A 254 11.09 -11.93 3.44
CA TYR A 254 10.03 -11.85 4.43
C TYR A 254 10.61 -11.79 5.84
N PRO A 255 9.98 -11.06 6.77
CA PRO A 255 10.24 -11.24 8.18
C PRO A 255 9.59 -12.53 8.67
N ALA A 256 10.30 -13.30 9.50
CA ALA A 256 9.70 -14.47 10.17
C ALA A 256 8.86 -14.05 11.38
N GLN A 257 9.32 -13.01 12.10
CA GLN A 257 8.68 -12.47 13.29
C GLN A 257 7.45 -11.62 12.95
N THR A 258 6.42 -11.72 13.80
CA THR A 258 5.22 -10.87 13.74
C THR A 258 5.53 -9.43 14.16
N GLY A 259 4.77 -8.46 13.65
CA GLY A 259 4.94 -7.04 13.97
C GLY A 259 6.18 -6.38 13.35
N VAL A 260 6.88 -7.07 12.46
CA VAL A 260 8.01 -6.51 11.70
C VAL A 260 7.50 -5.94 10.37
N GLY A 261 7.90 -4.70 10.07
CA GLY A 261 7.48 -3.94 8.91
C GLY A 261 6.56 -2.78 9.28
N VAL A 262 6.54 -1.73 8.46
CA VAL A 262 5.68 -0.56 8.70
C VAL A 262 4.25 -0.77 8.21
N GLY A 263 4.06 -1.73 7.32
CA GLY A 263 2.80 -2.04 6.67
C GLY A 263 1.80 -2.78 7.55
N GLN A 264 2.18 -3.38 8.68
CA GLN A 264 1.25 -4.10 9.56
C GLN A 264 0.33 -5.06 8.79
N ARG A 265 0.89 -5.85 7.86
CA ARG A 265 0.18 -6.95 7.19
C ARG A 265 0.56 -8.27 7.84
N GLY A 266 -0.17 -9.33 7.50
CA GLY A 266 0.24 -10.69 7.82
C GLY A 266 1.67 -10.95 7.34
N ARG A 267 2.40 -11.82 8.04
CA ARG A 267 3.82 -12.10 7.76
C ARG A 267 4.08 -12.69 6.36
N SER A 268 3.11 -13.40 5.78
CA SER A 268 3.14 -13.92 4.40
C SER A 268 2.87 -12.84 3.34
N GLU A 269 2.36 -11.69 3.75
CA GLU A 269 2.06 -10.55 2.89
C GLU A 269 3.02 -9.37 3.07
N THR A 270 3.82 -9.41 4.15
CA THR A 270 4.83 -8.40 4.44
C THR A 270 6.16 -8.80 3.84
N PHE A 271 6.54 -8.18 2.72
CA PHE A 271 7.80 -8.49 2.05
C PHE A 271 8.40 -7.34 1.28
N VAL A 272 9.69 -7.47 0.95
CA VAL A 272 10.32 -6.74 -0.15
C VAL A 272 10.72 -7.74 -1.22
N GLN A 273 10.40 -7.45 -2.47
CA GLN A 273 10.76 -8.23 -3.64
C GLN A 273 11.56 -7.37 -4.61
N LEU A 274 12.58 -7.97 -5.20
CA LEU A 274 13.32 -7.39 -6.31
C LEU A 274 13.20 -8.25 -7.55
N HIS A 275 13.07 -7.58 -8.68
CA HIS A 275 13.29 -8.11 -10.02
C HIS A 275 14.61 -7.55 -10.54
N PRO A 276 15.74 -8.27 -10.39
CA PRO A 276 17.06 -7.76 -10.75
C PRO A 276 17.17 -7.28 -12.20
N ASP A 277 16.44 -7.90 -13.13
CA ASP A 277 16.46 -7.53 -14.55
C ASP A 277 15.75 -6.18 -14.83
N LEU A 278 14.85 -5.76 -13.95
CA LEU A 278 14.06 -4.55 -14.12
C LEU A 278 14.69 -3.30 -13.49
N LEU A 279 15.62 -3.49 -12.55
CA LEU A 279 16.35 -2.40 -11.91
C LEU A 279 17.23 -1.66 -12.94
N SER A 280 17.36 -0.34 -12.80
CA SER A 280 18.35 0.41 -13.57
C SER A 280 19.77 0.02 -13.14
N ASP A 281 20.78 0.48 -13.87
CA ASP A 281 22.17 0.27 -13.49
C ASP A 281 22.58 1.04 -12.24
N ASP A 282 21.88 2.14 -11.95
CA ASP A 282 22.08 2.94 -10.75
C ASP A 282 21.34 2.30 -9.57
N ASP A 283 20.14 1.75 -9.79
CA ASP A 283 19.30 1.14 -8.74
C ASP A 283 19.71 -0.30 -8.37
N ILE A 284 20.55 -0.97 -9.17
CA ILE A 284 20.88 -2.39 -8.93
C ILE A 284 21.54 -2.63 -7.56
N GLY A 285 22.08 -1.60 -6.91
CA GLY A 285 22.61 -1.65 -5.55
C GLY A 285 21.62 -2.14 -4.48
N TYR A 286 20.30 -2.00 -4.70
CA TYR A 286 19.28 -2.56 -3.80
C TYR A 286 19.44 -4.08 -3.62
N LEU A 287 19.89 -4.79 -4.66
CA LEU A 287 20.10 -6.23 -4.58
C LEU A 287 21.10 -6.60 -3.49
N TRP A 288 22.25 -5.93 -3.45
CA TRP A 288 23.26 -6.19 -2.42
C TRP A 288 22.84 -5.67 -1.04
N LEU A 289 22.30 -4.45 -0.97
CA LEU A 289 22.00 -3.80 0.31
C LEU A 289 20.75 -4.34 1.01
N LEU A 290 19.90 -5.09 0.32
CA LEU A 290 18.70 -5.68 0.93
C LEU A 290 18.79 -7.21 1.06
N PHE A 291 19.55 -7.90 0.19
CA PHE A 291 19.52 -9.37 0.12
C PHE A 291 20.85 -10.04 0.38
N SER A 292 21.97 -9.32 0.51
CA SER A 292 23.26 -9.96 0.82
C SER A 292 23.29 -10.56 2.22
N ALA A 293 24.16 -11.54 2.40
CA ALA A 293 24.43 -12.14 3.70
C ALA A 293 24.92 -11.09 4.72
N GLU A 294 25.63 -10.07 4.26
CA GLU A 294 26.06 -8.93 5.09
C GLU A 294 24.88 -8.01 5.45
N ALA A 295 24.02 -7.71 4.49
CA ALA A 295 22.84 -6.86 4.71
C ALA A 295 21.89 -7.45 5.77
N LEU A 296 21.69 -8.78 5.77
CA LEU A 296 20.76 -9.46 6.67
C LEU A 296 21.33 -9.78 8.06
N ARG A 297 22.59 -9.44 8.34
CA ARG A 297 23.15 -9.57 9.70
C ARG A 297 22.58 -8.51 10.65
N PRO A 298 22.65 -8.73 11.97
CA PRO A 298 22.38 -7.66 12.93
C PRO A 298 23.26 -6.44 12.65
N ASN A 299 22.67 -5.24 12.64
CA ASN A 299 23.32 -3.99 12.22
C ASN A 299 23.83 -4.00 10.76
N GLY A 300 23.31 -4.90 9.92
CA GLY A 300 23.50 -4.85 8.49
C GLY A 300 22.64 -3.75 7.86
N THR A 301 22.88 -3.47 6.59
CA THR A 301 22.19 -2.39 5.86
C THR A 301 20.68 -2.58 5.77
N PHE A 302 20.18 -3.83 5.77
CA PHE A 302 18.75 -4.11 5.81
C PHE A 302 18.14 -3.80 7.20
N ASP A 303 18.84 -4.18 8.28
CA ASP A 303 18.40 -3.91 9.66
C ASP A 303 18.35 -2.40 9.95
N GLU A 304 19.34 -1.65 9.45
CA GLU A 304 19.34 -0.19 9.51
C GLU A 304 18.17 0.41 8.71
N ALA A 305 17.91 -0.06 7.49
CA ALA A 305 16.77 0.39 6.69
C ALA A 305 15.43 0.12 7.39
N LEU A 306 15.32 -1.00 8.12
CA LEU A 306 14.15 -1.34 8.92
C LEU A 306 14.00 -0.42 10.14
N ALA A 307 15.10 -0.08 10.82
CA ALA A 307 15.11 0.88 11.92
C ALA A 307 14.71 2.29 11.46
N ASP A 308 15.29 2.76 10.35
CA ASP A 308 14.94 4.04 9.71
C ASP A 308 13.46 4.08 9.31
N SER A 309 12.94 2.97 8.76
CA SER A 309 11.53 2.84 8.41
C SER A 309 10.61 3.02 9.62
N ARG A 310 10.94 2.41 10.77
CA ARG A 310 10.17 2.54 12.02
C ARG A 310 10.20 3.95 12.57
N GLN A 311 11.35 4.61 12.53
CA GLN A 311 11.46 6.00 12.97
C GLN A 311 10.66 6.92 12.05
N TYR A 312 10.76 6.72 10.73
CA TYR A 312 9.99 7.50 9.77
C TYR A 312 8.49 7.36 9.99
N ALA A 313 7.98 6.14 10.20
CA ALA A 313 6.57 5.89 10.50
C ALA A 313 6.09 6.61 11.77
N THR A 314 6.91 6.60 12.83
CA THR A 314 6.62 7.29 14.10
C THR A 314 6.55 8.81 13.91
N ASP A 315 7.52 9.38 13.19
CA ASP A 315 7.55 10.81 12.93
C ASP A 315 6.38 11.23 12.01
N LEU A 316 6.06 10.42 11.00
CA LEU A 316 4.93 10.64 10.10
C LEU A 316 3.62 10.65 10.89
N GLY A 317 3.41 9.67 11.79
CA GLY A 317 2.26 9.62 12.69
C GLY A 317 2.14 10.89 13.55
N THR A 318 3.25 11.35 14.12
CA THR A 318 3.29 12.58 14.93
C THR A 318 2.94 13.82 14.11
N ARG A 319 3.54 14.00 12.92
CA ARG A 319 3.25 15.14 12.04
C ARG A 319 1.81 15.13 11.54
N LEU A 320 1.31 13.96 11.12
CA LEU A 320 -0.07 13.81 10.69
C LEU A 320 -1.04 14.13 11.83
N ARG A 321 -0.79 13.63 13.04
CA ARG A 321 -1.59 13.96 14.22
C ARG A 321 -1.65 15.47 14.45
N ASN A 322 -0.50 16.15 14.45
CA ASN A 322 -0.47 17.59 14.69
C ASN A 322 -1.28 18.34 13.61
N ARG A 323 -1.10 18.03 12.32
CA ARG A 323 -1.93 18.61 11.24
C ARG A 323 -3.41 18.32 11.43
N ILE A 324 -3.78 17.11 11.86
CA ILE A 324 -5.18 16.77 12.10
C ILE A 324 -5.78 17.65 13.20
N TYR A 325 -5.05 17.86 14.30
CA TYR A 325 -5.56 18.54 15.50
C TYR A 325 -5.54 20.05 15.34
N GLU A 326 -4.53 20.58 14.66
CA GLU A 326 -4.30 22.02 14.53
C GLU A 326 -4.98 22.60 13.29
N ASP A 327 -5.04 21.84 12.18
CA ASP A 327 -5.56 22.35 10.90
C ASP A 327 -6.87 21.65 10.49
N VAL A 328 -6.86 20.31 10.37
CA VAL A 328 -7.93 19.57 9.66
C VAL A 328 -9.24 19.55 10.43
N ILE A 329 -9.23 19.17 11.72
CA ILE A 329 -10.45 19.06 12.52
C ILE A 329 -11.07 20.44 12.80
N PRO A 330 -10.31 21.46 13.25
CA PRO A 330 -10.86 22.80 13.43
C PRO A 330 -11.45 23.35 12.12
N GLY A 331 -10.70 23.27 11.01
CA GLY A 331 -11.17 23.79 9.73
C GLY A 331 -12.36 23.02 9.15
N LEU A 332 -12.44 21.69 9.35
CA LEU A 332 -13.64 20.91 9.01
C LEU A 332 -14.83 21.35 9.86
N ALA A 333 -14.63 21.54 11.16
CA ALA A 333 -15.69 21.95 12.07
C ALA A 333 -16.25 23.33 11.69
N GLU A 334 -15.38 24.29 11.38
CA GLU A 334 -15.78 25.62 10.90
C GLU A 334 -16.54 25.52 9.58
N SER A 335 -15.96 24.83 8.58
CA SER A 335 -16.60 24.68 7.26
C SER A 335 -17.97 23.99 7.35
N ILE A 336 -18.09 22.98 8.22
CA ILE A 336 -19.36 22.28 8.47
C ILE A 336 -20.36 23.18 9.21
N ALA A 337 -19.91 23.94 10.21
CA ALA A 337 -20.77 24.86 10.95
C ALA A 337 -21.35 25.95 10.03
N GLU A 338 -20.51 26.51 9.14
CA GLU A 338 -20.92 27.45 8.10
C GLU A 338 -21.92 26.83 7.12
N ALA A 339 -21.63 25.64 6.59
CA ALA A 339 -22.51 24.93 5.66
C ALA A 339 -23.87 24.58 6.28
N ARG A 340 -23.93 24.41 7.61
CA ARG A 340 -25.15 24.20 8.39
C ARG A 340 -25.88 25.50 8.76
N GLY A 341 -25.31 26.66 8.46
CA GLY A 341 -25.87 27.97 8.82
C GLY A 341 -25.90 28.22 10.34
N MET A 342 -24.92 27.71 11.08
CA MET A 342 -24.87 27.88 12.54
C MET A 342 -24.51 29.33 12.92
N THR A 343 -25.39 30.02 13.64
CA THR A 343 -25.19 31.43 14.07
C THR A 343 -25.05 31.61 15.58
N ALA A 344 -25.29 30.57 16.39
CA ALA A 344 -25.11 30.60 17.84
C ALA A 344 -24.54 29.24 18.30
N ALA A 345 -23.48 29.27 19.11
CA ALA A 345 -22.80 28.08 19.61
C ALA A 345 -23.60 27.43 20.74
N ASP A 346 -24.66 26.71 20.39
CA ASP A 346 -25.24 25.71 21.27
C ASP A 346 -24.24 24.55 21.43
N ARG A 347 -24.08 24.07 22.66
CA ARG A 347 -23.17 22.98 22.97
C ARG A 347 -23.56 21.70 22.23
N GLU A 348 -24.86 21.41 22.12
CA GLU A 348 -25.35 20.24 21.39
C GLU A 348 -25.04 20.37 19.88
N ALA A 349 -25.17 21.57 19.32
CA ALA A 349 -24.85 21.82 17.92
C ALA A 349 -23.34 21.70 17.63
N LEU A 350 -22.48 22.16 18.55
CA LEU A 350 -21.02 21.98 18.49
C LEU A 350 -20.63 20.52 18.62
N ASP A 351 -21.21 19.77 19.57
CA ASP A 351 -20.94 18.34 19.74
C ASP A 351 -21.36 17.55 18.48
N PHE A 352 -22.50 17.91 17.86
CA PHE A 352 -22.93 17.30 16.60
C PHE A 352 -22.02 17.69 15.42
N THR A 353 -21.59 18.95 15.31
CA THR A 353 -20.59 19.37 14.31
C THR A 353 -19.28 18.60 14.49
N TYR A 354 -18.87 18.38 15.73
CA TYR A 354 -17.65 17.63 16.02
C TYR A 354 -17.78 16.17 15.55
N GLN A 355 -18.92 15.53 15.82
CA GLN A 355 -19.19 14.18 15.31
C GLN A 355 -19.17 14.11 13.78
N MET A 356 -19.73 15.13 13.10
CA MET A 356 -19.67 15.24 11.64
C MET A 356 -18.22 15.38 11.14
N ALA A 357 -17.43 16.28 11.73
CA ALA A 357 -16.03 16.49 11.36
C ALA A 357 -15.19 15.22 11.58
N LEU A 358 -15.37 14.53 12.70
CA LEU A 358 -14.72 13.25 12.98
C LEU A 358 -15.11 12.18 11.95
N THR A 359 -16.39 12.06 11.63
CA THR A 359 -16.87 11.08 10.66
C THR A 359 -16.29 11.34 9.27
N VAL A 360 -16.24 12.60 8.83
CA VAL A 360 -15.59 12.98 7.56
C VAL A 360 -14.09 12.62 7.59
N LEU A 361 -13.37 12.99 8.65
CA LEU A 361 -11.97 12.65 8.82
C LEU A 361 -11.75 11.13 8.72
N PHE A 362 -12.54 10.32 9.42
CA PHE A 362 -12.37 8.87 9.43
C PHE A 362 -12.72 8.22 8.10
N ARG A 363 -13.73 8.72 7.38
CA ARG A 363 -14.02 8.27 6.02
C ARG A 363 -12.86 8.57 5.07
N LEU A 364 -12.23 9.75 5.19
CA LEU A 364 -11.05 10.11 4.40
C LEU A 364 -9.84 9.25 4.74
N LEU A 365 -9.52 9.07 6.03
CA LEU A 365 -8.42 8.23 6.49
C LEU A 365 -8.59 6.78 6.06
N PHE A 366 -9.80 6.22 6.22
CA PHE A 366 -10.12 4.86 5.76
C PHE A 366 -9.93 4.73 4.25
N SER A 367 -10.45 5.68 3.48
CA SER A 367 -10.35 5.64 2.01
C SER A 367 -8.90 5.74 1.54
N ALA A 368 -8.11 6.63 2.14
CA ALA A 368 -6.69 6.79 1.80
C ALA A 368 -5.88 5.55 2.18
N TYR A 369 -6.12 4.98 3.36
CA TYR A 369 -5.50 3.74 3.80
C TYR A 369 -5.88 2.55 2.91
N ALA A 370 -7.16 2.42 2.54
CA ALA A 370 -7.66 1.36 1.69
C ALA A 370 -7.07 1.43 0.27
N GLU A 371 -6.93 2.62 -0.32
CA GLU A 371 -6.20 2.82 -1.58
C GLU A 371 -4.75 2.37 -1.48
N ASP A 372 -4.04 2.80 -0.42
CA ASP A 372 -2.63 2.47 -0.24
C ASP A 372 -2.38 0.98 0.06
N LYS A 373 -3.37 0.29 0.60
CA LYS A 373 -3.36 -1.16 0.77
C LYS A 373 -3.75 -1.95 -0.47
N GLY A 374 -4.20 -1.29 -1.54
CA GLY A 374 -4.72 -1.95 -2.73
C GLY A 374 -6.09 -2.59 -2.54
N LEU A 375 -6.82 -2.20 -1.48
CA LEU A 375 -8.21 -2.62 -1.24
C LEU A 375 -9.18 -1.86 -2.15
N LEU A 376 -8.83 -0.62 -2.52
CA LEU A 376 -9.54 0.13 -3.54
C LEU A 376 -8.79 0.08 -4.88
N PRO A 377 -9.49 0.09 -6.02
CA PRO A 377 -8.93 -0.25 -7.34
C PRO A 377 -8.15 0.91 -7.99
N TYR A 378 -7.32 1.58 -7.20
CA TYR A 378 -6.38 2.58 -7.69
C TYR A 378 -5.34 1.92 -8.59
N ARG A 379 -5.13 2.49 -9.79
CA ARG A 379 -4.22 2.00 -10.86
C ARG A 379 -4.62 0.70 -11.55
N THR A 380 -5.61 -0.02 -11.04
CA THR A 380 -6.15 -1.23 -11.68
C THR A 380 -7.45 -0.95 -12.45
N ASN A 381 -8.15 0.14 -12.12
CA ASN A 381 -9.33 0.60 -12.83
C ASN A 381 -9.25 2.08 -13.23
N ASP A 382 -9.23 2.36 -14.53
CA ASP A 382 -9.23 3.71 -15.10
C ASP A 382 -10.45 4.54 -14.63
N GLU A 383 -11.62 3.91 -14.43
CA GLU A 383 -12.85 4.61 -14.00
C GLU A 383 -12.78 5.06 -12.54
N TYR A 384 -12.01 4.36 -11.71
CA TYR A 384 -11.77 4.74 -10.30
C TYR A 384 -10.79 5.92 -10.17
N GLU A 385 -9.91 6.12 -11.15
CA GLU A 385 -8.76 7.03 -11.01
C GLU A 385 -9.18 8.47 -10.63
N ASP A 386 -10.31 8.97 -11.17
CA ASP A 386 -10.85 10.30 -10.86
C ASP A 386 -11.40 10.45 -9.43
N TYR A 387 -11.72 9.34 -8.76
CA TYR A 387 -12.15 9.32 -7.36
C TYR A 387 -10.98 9.21 -6.39
N SER A 388 -9.80 8.81 -6.88
CA SER A 388 -8.67 8.46 -6.03
C SER A 388 -8.17 9.63 -5.19
N LEU A 389 -8.03 9.40 -3.88
CA LEU A 389 -7.37 10.33 -2.97
C LEU A 389 -5.87 10.45 -3.29
N ASN A 390 -5.23 9.36 -3.71
CA ASN A 390 -3.85 9.39 -4.19
C ASN A 390 -3.67 10.28 -5.44
N LEU A 391 -4.60 10.23 -6.41
CA LEU A 391 -4.57 11.15 -7.56
C LEU A 391 -4.80 12.60 -7.11
N LYS A 392 -5.78 12.84 -6.23
CA LYS A 392 -6.06 14.18 -5.67
C LYS A 392 -4.84 14.76 -4.94
N ALA A 393 -4.09 13.96 -4.20
CA ALA A 393 -2.85 14.40 -3.56
C ALA A 393 -1.81 14.91 -4.59
N GLN A 394 -1.66 14.21 -5.71
CA GLN A 394 -0.77 14.64 -6.80
C GLN A 394 -1.24 15.94 -7.46
N GLN A 395 -2.56 16.08 -7.68
CA GLN A 395 -3.15 17.30 -8.24
C GLN A 395 -2.97 18.49 -7.28
N LEU A 396 -3.11 18.27 -5.97
CA LEU A 396 -2.89 19.28 -4.94
C LEU A 396 -1.43 19.74 -4.86
N LEU A 397 -0.47 18.82 -4.99
CA LEU A 397 0.97 19.16 -5.08
C LEU A 397 1.27 20.04 -6.30
N GLU A 398 0.71 19.70 -7.46
CA GLU A 398 0.90 20.49 -8.67
C GLU A 398 0.23 21.88 -8.54
N ARG A 399 -0.96 21.92 -7.93
CA ARG A 399 -1.67 23.17 -7.62
C ARG A 399 -0.84 24.09 -6.74
N GLU A 400 -0.21 23.55 -5.70
CA GLU A 400 0.66 24.29 -4.78
C GLU A 400 1.91 24.82 -5.51
N ARG A 401 2.56 23.98 -6.32
CA ARG A 401 3.71 24.38 -7.16
C ARG A 401 3.36 25.51 -8.12
N GLN A 402 2.18 25.45 -8.75
CA GLN A 402 1.68 26.47 -9.67
C GLN A 402 1.03 27.66 -8.96
N ARG A 403 0.87 27.62 -7.63
CA ARG A 403 0.15 28.62 -6.82
C ARG A 403 -1.25 28.94 -7.36
N THR A 404 -1.98 27.91 -7.77
CA THR A 404 -3.34 28.07 -8.32
C THR A 404 -4.36 28.17 -7.17
N PRO A 405 -5.17 29.23 -7.07
CA PRO A 405 -6.11 29.47 -5.97
C PRO A 405 -7.34 28.56 -6.06
N PHE A 406 -7.91 28.10 -4.95
CA PHE A 406 -9.15 27.30 -4.89
C PHE A 406 -10.39 28.04 -5.41
N ASP A 407 -11.27 27.30 -6.09
CA ASP A 407 -12.52 27.83 -6.64
C ASP A 407 -13.68 27.68 -5.62
N ASP A 408 -14.77 28.42 -5.81
CA ASP A 408 -15.96 28.30 -4.95
C ASP A 408 -16.79 27.04 -5.25
N ALA A 409 -16.58 26.41 -6.41
CA ALA A 409 -17.30 25.21 -6.79
C ALA A 409 -16.91 24.02 -5.87
N PRO A 410 -17.86 23.19 -5.40
CA PRO A 410 -17.60 22.09 -4.47
C PRO A 410 -17.15 20.79 -5.18
N LEU A 411 -16.26 20.89 -6.18
CA LEU A 411 -15.92 19.75 -7.03
C LEU A 411 -15.19 18.65 -6.26
N MET A 412 -14.28 19.02 -5.36
CA MET A 412 -13.51 18.08 -4.55
C MET A 412 -14.40 17.39 -3.51
N TRP A 413 -15.29 18.16 -2.85
CA TRP A 413 -16.24 17.64 -1.87
C TRP A 413 -17.21 16.64 -2.49
N ASN A 414 -17.86 17.01 -3.61
CA ASN A 414 -18.80 16.14 -4.32
C ASN A 414 -18.15 14.81 -4.71
N ARG A 415 -16.92 14.87 -5.23
CA ARG A 415 -16.17 13.67 -5.62
C ARG A 415 -15.85 12.75 -4.43
N VAL A 416 -15.59 13.31 -3.27
CA VAL A 416 -15.36 12.56 -2.03
C VAL A 416 -16.66 11.95 -1.52
N GLN A 417 -17.79 12.66 -1.57
CA GLN A 417 -19.09 12.10 -1.22
C GLN A 417 -19.49 10.94 -2.16
N ASP A 418 -19.21 11.06 -3.46
CA ASP A 418 -19.43 9.97 -4.41
C ASP A 418 -18.58 8.73 -4.07
N LEU A 419 -17.31 8.94 -3.69
CA LEU A 419 -16.44 7.86 -3.23
C LEU A 419 -17.00 7.20 -1.97
N PHE A 420 -17.47 7.98 -0.99
CA PHE A 420 -18.08 7.46 0.23
C PHE A 420 -19.31 6.59 -0.08
N ALA A 421 -20.18 7.06 -0.98
CA ALA A 421 -21.36 6.30 -1.40
C ALA A 421 -21.00 5.02 -2.16
N ALA A 422 -19.94 5.06 -2.98
CA ALA A 422 -19.46 3.89 -3.71
C ALA A 422 -18.82 2.85 -2.80
N ILE A 423 -18.13 3.28 -1.74
CA ILE A 423 -17.58 2.39 -0.70
C ILE A 423 -18.74 1.75 0.09
N ASP A 424 -19.73 2.52 0.53
CA ASP A 424 -20.89 2.01 1.29
C ASP A 424 -21.68 0.93 0.53
N ARG A 425 -22.09 1.24 -0.71
CA ARG A 425 -23.06 0.42 -1.47
C ARG A 425 -22.42 -0.52 -2.48
N GLY A 426 -21.12 -0.37 -2.71
CA GLY A 426 -20.42 -0.95 -3.83
C GLY A 426 -20.74 -0.22 -5.15
N ASN A 427 -19.82 -0.35 -6.10
CA ASN A 427 -19.98 0.17 -7.45
C ASN A 427 -19.22 -0.73 -8.43
N HIS A 428 -19.95 -1.46 -9.27
CA HIS A 428 -19.37 -2.37 -10.25
C HIS A 428 -18.50 -1.69 -11.31
N GLY A 429 -18.88 -0.49 -11.79
CA GLY A 429 -18.07 0.24 -12.78
C GLY A 429 -16.73 0.69 -12.21
N LEU A 430 -16.76 1.16 -10.96
CA LEU A 430 -15.54 1.52 -10.23
C LEU A 430 -14.76 0.30 -9.71
N GLY A 431 -15.32 -0.91 -9.72
CA GLY A 431 -14.69 -2.11 -9.18
C GLY A 431 -14.62 -2.12 -7.65
N ILE A 432 -15.51 -1.38 -6.97
CA ILE A 432 -15.56 -1.28 -5.51
C ILE A 432 -16.63 -2.26 -4.99
N PRO A 433 -16.29 -3.25 -4.16
CA PRO A 433 -17.30 -4.04 -3.45
C PRO A 433 -17.97 -3.21 -2.34
N PRO A 434 -19.19 -3.56 -1.89
CA PRO A 434 -19.81 -2.89 -0.74
C PRO A 434 -19.00 -3.16 0.54
N TYR A 435 -18.51 -2.08 1.16
CA TYR A 435 -17.89 -2.10 2.47
C TYR A 435 -18.95 -1.77 3.52
N ASN A 436 -19.30 -2.76 4.35
CA ASN A 436 -20.24 -2.61 5.45
C ASN A 436 -19.57 -1.89 6.66
N GLY A 437 -20.25 -1.82 7.81
CA GLY A 437 -19.65 -1.40 9.08
C GLY A 437 -20.04 -0.01 9.58
N GLY A 438 -21.08 0.60 9.03
CA GLY A 438 -21.71 1.82 9.56
C GLY A 438 -20.95 3.13 9.35
N LEU A 439 -19.61 3.10 9.16
CA LEU A 439 -18.80 4.31 8.98
C LEU A 439 -19.25 5.15 7.77
N PHE A 440 -19.57 4.51 6.65
CA PHE A 440 -20.04 5.17 5.43
C PHE A 440 -21.57 5.26 5.32
N ASP A 441 -22.29 4.76 6.33
CA ASP A 441 -23.75 4.78 6.36
C ASP A 441 -24.26 6.23 6.35
N SER A 442 -25.32 6.44 5.58
CA SER A 442 -26.01 7.72 5.40
C SER A 442 -27.52 7.59 5.57
N ASP A 443 -28.00 6.47 6.07
CA ASP A 443 -29.40 6.29 6.44
C ASP A 443 -29.73 7.15 7.68
N PRO A 444 -30.78 8.00 7.64
CA PRO A 444 -31.11 8.89 8.75
C PRO A 444 -31.50 8.19 10.06
N VAL A 445 -31.93 6.93 10.01
CA VAL A 445 -32.38 6.16 11.17
C VAL A 445 -31.18 5.49 11.86
N THR A 446 -30.28 4.88 11.09
CA THR A 446 -29.10 4.19 11.64
C THR A 446 -27.89 5.09 11.79
N SER A 447 -27.79 6.18 11.01
CA SER A 447 -26.67 7.13 11.00
C SER A 447 -27.13 8.58 10.78
N PRO A 448 -27.68 9.25 11.82
CA PRO A 448 -28.09 10.66 11.73
C PRO A 448 -26.95 11.61 11.32
N VAL A 449 -25.74 11.35 11.82
CA VAL A 449 -24.52 12.12 11.47
C VAL A 449 -24.16 11.90 9.99
N GLY A 450 -24.22 10.66 9.50
CA GLY A 450 -23.94 10.34 8.10
C GLY A 450 -24.95 10.97 7.14
N ALA A 451 -26.23 10.98 7.51
CA ALA A 451 -27.28 11.69 6.77
C ALA A 451 -27.02 13.20 6.72
N ALA A 452 -26.68 13.82 7.86
CA ALA A 452 -26.34 15.25 7.89
C ALA A 452 -25.12 15.59 7.03
N ILE A 453 -24.10 14.73 6.98
CA ILE A 453 -22.92 14.92 6.12
C ILE A 453 -23.31 14.86 4.64
N LYS A 454 -24.27 14.01 4.28
CA LYS A 454 -24.76 13.89 2.91
C LYS A 454 -25.45 15.16 2.42
N ASP A 455 -26.10 15.89 3.33
CA ASP A 455 -26.92 17.07 3.01
C ASP A 455 -26.13 18.39 2.95
N ILE A 456 -24.86 18.40 3.37
CA ILE A 456 -23.99 19.58 3.29
C ILE A 456 -23.12 19.58 2.03
N SER A 457 -22.69 20.77 1.62
CA SER A 457 -21.74 20.99 0.54
C SER A 457 -20.63 21.94 1.01
N LEU A 458 -19.37 21.57 0.81
CA LEU A 458 -18.21 22.40 1.12
C LEU A 458 -17.56 22.88 -0.19
N SER A 459 -17.28 24.17 -0.32
CA SER A 459 -16.57 24.70 -1.49
C SER A 459 -15.14 24.17 -1.56
N ASP A 460 -14.51 24.21 -2.74
CA ASP A 460 -13.09 23.83 -2.84
C ASP A 460 -12.18 24.82 -2.06
N GLN A 461 -12.61 26.06 -1.82
CA GLN A 461 -11.92 26.99 -0.92
C GLN A 461 -11.94 26.55 0.54
N GLN A 462 -13.05 25.96 1.00
CA GLN A 462 -13.17 25.42 2.35
C GLN A 462 -12.45 24.06 2.47
N PHE A 463 -12.76 23.12 1.56
CA PHE A 463 -12.34 21.73 1.68
C PHE A 463 -10.95 21.44 1.10
N GLY A 464 -10.56 22.13 0.03
CA GLY A 464 -9.30 21.91 -0.67
C GLY A 464 -8.05 22.06 0.21
N PRO A 465 -7.91 23.13 1.01
CA PRO A 465 -6.82 23.29 1.97
C PRO A 465 -6.78 22.18 3.03
N LEU A 466 -7.94 21.76 3.55
CA LEU A 466 -8.05 20.70 4.56
C LEU A 466 -7.62 19.34 3.98
N LEU A 467 -8.04 19.05 2.75
CA LEU A 467 -7.62 17.84 2.05
C LEU A 467 -6.12 17.86 1.74
N ASN A 468 -5.55 19.03 1.39
CA ASN A 468 -4.11 19.21 1.22
C ASN A 468 -3.36 18.88 2.52
N LYS A 469 -3.77 19.47 3.66
CA LYS A 469 -3.16 19.20 4.97
C LYS A 469 -3.24 17.73 5.41
N LEU A 470 -4.29 17.04 5.00
CA LEU A 470 -4.47 15.62 5.29
C LEU A 470 -3.61 14.72 4.41
N LEU A 471 -3.57 14.99 3.10
CA LEU A 471 -2.97 14.09 2.11
C LEU A 471 -1.50 14.39 1.79
N ILE A 472 -0.99 15.58 2.14
CA ILE A 472 0.37 16.00 1.84
C ILE A 472 1.16 16.17 3.15
N ASP A 473 2.37 15.63 3.16
CA ASP A 473 3.36 15.78 4.22
C ASP A 473 4.59 16.50 3.69
N GLU A 474 5.24 17.27 4.56
CA GLU A 474 6.59 17.72 4.30
C GLU A 474 7.57 16.64 4.76
N THR A 475 8.31 16.08 3.81
CA THR A 475 9.37 15.12 4.13
C THR A 475 10.48 15.79 4.95
N ARG A 476 11.33 15.00 5.62
CA ARG A 476 12.47 15.52 6.39
C ARG A 476 13.43 16.41 5.56
N ASP A 477 13.46 16.20 4.26
CA ASP A 477 14.25 16.99 3.31
C ASP A 477 13.57 18.33 2.92
N GLY A 478 12.42 18.67 3.55
CA GLY A 478 11.66 19.89 3.28
C GLY A 478 10.88 19.87 1.96
N LEU A 479 10.74 18.69 1.34
CA LEU A 479 10.01 18.54 0.08
C LEU A 479 8.59 18.04 0.36
N PRO A 480 7.54 18.70 -0.17
CA PRO A 480 6.17 18.24 -0.04
C PRO A 480 5.95 16.98 -0.90
N GLY A 481 5.27 16.00 -0.33
CA GLY A 481 4.91 14.76 -1.00
C GLY A 481 3.65 14.13 -0.39
N PRO A 482 3.01 13.17 -1.09
CA PRO A 482 1.84 12.49 -0.55
C PRO A 482 2.18 11.73 0.74
N VAL A 483 1.25 11.71 1.68
CA VAL A 483 1.32 10.87 2.89
C VAL A 483 1.24 9.41 2.46
N ASP A 484 2.17 8.59 2.95
CA ASP A 484 2.14 7.14 2.76
C ASP A 484 1.35 6.49 3.91
N PHE A 485 0.03 6.36 3.76
CA PHE A 485 -0.85 5.86 4.81
C PHE A 485 -0.58 4.38 5.14
N ARG A 486 0.01 3.62 4.21
CA ARG A 486 0.41 2.23 4.49
C ARG A 486 1.51 2.13 5.55
N SER A 487 2.31 3.19 5.73
CA SER A 487 3.42 3.24 6.69
C SER A 487 2.96 3.60 8.10
N LEU A 488 1.69 4.00 8.28
CA LEU A 488 1.12 4.29 9.59
C LEU A 488 0.67 3.00 10.26
N SER A 489 1.18 2.75 11.46
CA SER A 489 0.77 1.59 12.25
C SER A 489 -0.60 1.81 12.90
N VAL A 490 -1.27 0.72 13.28
CA VAL A 490 -2.52 0.79 14.05
C VAL A 490 -2.32 1.53 15.38
N ARG A 491 -1.10 1.45 15.95
CA ARG A 491 -0.76 2.23 17.14
C ARG A 491 -0.77 3.73 16.87
N GLU A 492 -0.15 4.19 15.79
CA GLU A 492 -0.12 5.62 15.44
C GLU A 492 -1.54 6.14 15.19
N PHE A 493 -2.34 5.39 14.43
CA PHE A 493 -3.77 5.67 14.29
C PHE A 493 -4.46 5.75 15.65
N GLY A 494 -4.31 4.74 16.51
CA GLY A 494 -4.90 4.69 17.84
C GLY A 494 -4.62 5.95 18.66
N THR A 495 -3.40 6.49 18.61
CA THR A 495 -3.07 7.74 19.32
C THR A 495 -3.81 8.96 18.77
N ILE A 496 -4.02 9.03 17.45
CA ILE A 496 -4.83 10.06 16.80
C ILE A 496 -6.29 9.93 17.25
N TYR A 497 -6.86 8.72 17.22
CA TYR A 497 -8.24 8.46 17.65
C TYR A 497 -8.48 8.87 19.10
N GLU A 498 -7.60 8.44 20.01
CA GLU A 498 -7.81 8.65 21.44
C GLU A 498 -7.75 10.12 21.83
N GLY A 499 -6.80 10.89 21.31
CA GLY A 499 -6.73 12.31 21.65
C GLY A 499 -7.91 13.08 21.04
N LEU A 500 -8.44 12.68 19.89
CA LEU A 500 -9.65 13.28 19.32
C LEU A 500 -10.88 12.96 20.18
N LEU A 501 -11.05 11.72 20.64
CA LEU A 501 -12.15 11.37 21.54
C LEU A 501 -12.08 12.09 22.91
N GLN A 502 -10.90 12.58 23.30
CA GLN A 502 -10.69 13.38 24.51
C GLN A 502 -10.82 14.89 24.30
N SER A 503 -11.00 15.31 23.04
CA SER A 503 -11.11 16.70 22.65
C SER A 503 -12.57 17.11 22.47
N GLU A 504 -12.81 18.40 22.60
CA GLU A 504 -14.13 19.01 22.42
C GLU A 504 -14.00 20.30 21.64
N LEU A 505 -15.04 20.64 20.88
CA LEU A 505 -15.15 21.94 20.22
C LEU A 505 -15.74 22.97 21.18
N SER A 506 -15.15 24.17 21.14
CA SER A 506 -15.67 25.35 21.81
C SER A 506 -15.62 26.56 20.89
N LEU A 507 -16.48 27.54 21.14
CA LEU A 507 -16.44 28.84 20.49
C LEU A 507 -15.58 29.79 21.33
N ALA A 508 -14.64 30.48 20.70
CA ALA A 508 -13.82 31.48 21.38
C ALA A 508 -14.68 32.71 21.75
N GLN A 509 -14.81 32.99 23.05
CA GLN A 509 -15.54 34.17 23.55
C GLN A 509 -14.70 35.45 23.55
N THR A 510 -13.38 35.32 23.41
CA THR A 510 -12.40 36.39 23.31
C THR A 510 -11.27 35.90 22.42
N ASP A 511 -10.38 36.78 22.00
CA ASP A 511 -9.11 36.36 21.40
C ASP A 511 -8.31 35.47 22.37
N LEU A 512 -7.79 34.36 21.88
CA LEU A 512 -7.07 33.35 22.66
C LEU A 512 -5.64 33.17 22.15
N GLY A 513 -4.71 33.06 23.09
CA GLY A 513 -3.32 32.64 22.88
C GLY A 513 -3.06 31.26 23.47
N LEU A 514 -1.97 30.61 23.06
CA LEU A 514 -1.57 29.30 23.59
C LEU A 514 -0.58 29.46 24.75
N GLY A 515 -0.96 28.97 25.94
CA GLY A 515 -0.10 28.92 27.12
C GLY A 515 1.00 27.86 27.01
N LYS A 516 1.98 27.89 27.92
CA LYS A 516 3.09 26.92 27.96
C LYS A 516 2.64 25.46 28.11
N ASP A 517 1.46 25.26 28.69
CA ASP A 517 0.88 23.94 28.96
C ASP A 517 -0.10 23.49 27.84
N GLY A 518 -0.16 24.24 26.72
CA GLY A 518 -1.08 23.96 25.60
C GLY A 518 -2.54 24.34 25.89
N LEU A 519 -2.79 25.12 26.94
CA LEU A 519 -4.12 25.64 27.28
C LEU A 519 -4.39 26.95 26.54
N TYR A 520 -5.60 27.08 26.00
CA TYR A 520 -6.08 28.35 25.43
C TYR A 520 -6.41 29.32 26.56
N LEU A 521 -5.82 30.51 26.51
CA LEU A 521 -6.00 31.58 27.50
C LEU A 521 -6.31 32.89 26.79
N PRO A 522 -7.11 33.79 27.37
CA PRO A 522 -7.36 35.11 26.80
C PRO A 522 -6.04 35.85 26.51
N GLU A 523 -5.90 36.37 25.29
CA GLU A 523 -4.71 37.07 24.84
C GLU A 523 -5.09 38.36 24.13
N THR A 524 -4.31 39.41 24.37
CA THR A 524 -4.55 40.76 23.83
C THR A 524 -3.41 41.22 22.93
N ARG A 525 -2.26 40.53 22.95
CA ARG A 525 -1.14 40.81 22.05
C ARG A 525 -1.40 40.11 20.72
N ALA A 526 -1.67 40.91 19.68
CA ALA A 526 -1.93 40.42 18.33
C ALA A 526 -0.92 39.38 17.81
N SER A 527 0.36 39.48 18.18
CA SER A 527 1.40 38.52 17.77
C SER A 527 1.34 37.15 18.45
N ARG A 528 0.44 36.96 19.42
CA ARG A 528 0.28 35.72 20.20
C ARG A 528 -1.14 35.14 20.13
N ILE A 529 -2.06 35.83 19.46
CA ILE A 529 -3.41 35.33 19.21
C ILE A 529 -3.30 34.19 18.20
N VAL A 530 -3.84 33.03 18.58
CA VAL A 530 -3.90 31.83 17.74
C VAL A 530 -5.32 31.47 17.33
N VAL A 531 -6.33 31.93 18.08
CA VAL A 531 -7.76 31.79 17.78
C VAL A 531 -8.43 33.13 18.08
N ARG A 532 -9.20 33.66 17.15
CA ARG A 532 -9.93 34.92 17.32
C ARG A 532 -11.28 34.72 17.99
N GLU A 533 -11.79 35.78 18.60
CA GLU A 533 -13.18 35.81 19.05
C GLU A 533 -14.15 35.38 17.94
N GLY A 534 -15.02 34.42 18.24
CA GLY A 534 -16.00 33.86 17.31
C GLY A 534 -15.51 32.66 16.48
N GLU A 535 -14.23 32.30 16.53
CA GLU A 535 -13.70 31.10 15.84
C GLU A 535 -13.96 29.82 16.67
N ILE A 536 -14.12 28.69 15.96
CA ILE A 536 -14.28 27.38 16.60
C ILE A 536 -12.90 26.80 16.82
N TYR A 537 -12.62 26.35 18.04
CA TYR A 537 -11.34 25.73 18.36
C TYR A 537 -11.52 24.39 19.06
N LEU A 538 -10.56 23.50 18.81
CA LEU A 538 -10.46 22.22 19.48
C LEU A 538 -9.62 22.39 20.75
N HIS A 539 -10.12 21.93 21.89
CA HIS A 539 -9.31 21.86 23.09
C HIS A 539 -9.47 20.51 23.78
N ASN A 540 -8.42 20.10 24.47
CA ASN A 540 -8.51 18.98 25.38
C ASN A 540 -9.46 19.35 26.52
N ALA A 541 -10.36 18.45 26.89
CA ALA A 541 -11.15 18.61 28.10
C ALA A 541 -10.22 18.48 29.33
N SER A 542 -9.52 19.56 29.68
CA SER A 542 -8.60 19.65 30.82
C SER A 542 -9.39 19.40 32.11
N GLY A 543 -9.44 18.13 32.52
CA GLY A 543 -10.24 17.64 33.64
C GLY A 543 -10.85 16.24 33.43
N LYS A 544 -11.09 15.82 32.18
CA LYS A 544 -11.68 14.50 31.86
C LYS A 544 -10.70 13.32 31.89
N ARG A 545 -9.39 13.54 32.04
CA ARG A 545 -8.40 12.47 32.32
C ARG A 545 -8.80 11.58 33.51
N LYS A 546 -9.59 12.09 34.46
CA LYS A 546 -10.08 11.34 35.63
C LYS A 546 -11.52 10.83 35.51
N ALA A 547 -12.31 11.33 34.55
CA ALA A 547 -13.75 11.10 34.49
C ALA A 547 -14.18 10.11 33.39
N THR A 548 -13.47 10.03 32.26
CA THR A 548 -13.82 9.11 31.16
C THR A 548 -13.14 7.74 31.27
N GLY A 549 -12.12 7.60 32.14
CA GLY A 549 -11.39 6.33 32.31
C GLY A 549 -10.64 5.83 31.07
N SER A 550 -10.58 6.63 29.99
CA SER A 550 -9.97 6.28 28.72
C SER A 550 -8.45 6.36 28.81
N TYR A 551 -7.83 5.30 29.34
CA TYR A 551 -6.38 5.13 29.38
C TYR A 551 -5.93 4.19 28.28
N TYR A 552 -4.99 4.64 27.45
CA TYR A 552 -4.25 3.75 26.56
C TYR A 552 -3.55 2.66 27.37
N THR A 553 -3.81 1.39 27.02
CA THR A 553 -3.10 0.27 27.62
C THR A 553 -1.76 0.13 26.91
N LYS A 554 -0.66 0.39 27.62
CA LYS A 554 0.69 0.28 27.06
C LYS A 554 0.91 -1.12 26.48
N SER A 555 1.66 -1.21 25.37
CA SER A 555 1.89 -2.49 24.67
C SER A 555 2.33 -3.62 25.60
N PHE A 556 3.25 -3.38 26.54
CA PHE A 556 3.67 -4.43 27.48
C PHE A 556 2.51 -5.00 28.33
N ALA A 557 1.52 -4.18 28.68
CA ALA A 557 0.36 -4.59 29.44
C ALA A 557 -0.65 -5.32 28.55
N VAL A 558 -0.79 -4.89 27.29
CA VAL A 558 -1.57 -5.61 26.27
C VAL A 558 -0.98 -7.00 26.06
N GLU A 559 0.32 -7.10 25.76
CA GLU A 559 1.02 -8.37 25.60
C GLU A 559 0.86 -9.27 26.84
N HIS A 560 1.01 -8.71 28.04
CA HIS A 560 0.82 -9.46 29.29
C HIS A 560 -0.62 -10.01 29.42
N LEU A 561 -1.65 -9.22 29.07
CA LEU A 561 -3.03 -9.69 29.08
C LEU A 561 -3.26 -10.78 28.03
N LEU A 562 -2.68 -10.63 26.84
CA LEU A 562 -2.77 -11.64 25.79
C LEU A 562 -2.09 -12.95 26.22
N ASP A 563 -0.89 -12.87 26.81
CA ASP A 563 -0.14 -14.03 27.31
C ASP A 563 -0.92 -14.82 28.38
N HIS A 564 -1.69 -14.14 29.22
CA HIS A 564 -2.34 -14.76 30.38
C HIS A 564 -3.84 -15.02 30.21
N ALA A 565 -4.50 -14.36 29.25
CA ALA A 565 -5.93 -14.56 29.00
C ALA A 565 -6.21 -15.17 27.62
N LEU A 566 -5.57 -14.64 26.57
CA LEU A 566 -5.83 -15.09 25.20
C LEU A 566 -5.11 -16.39 24.87
N GLU A 567 -3.80 -16.49 25.14
CA GLU A 567 -3.01 -17.70 24.80
C GLU A 567 -3.56 -18.96 25.47
N PRO A 568 -3.92 -18.97 26.78
CA PRO A 568 -4.51 -20.16 27.40
C PRO A 568 -5.88 -20.52 26.80
N ALA A 569 -6.70 -19.52 26.45
CA ALA A 569 -7.98 -19.77 25.80
C ALA A 569 -7.82 -20.35 24.39
N LEU A 570 -6.77 -19.94 23.68
CA LEU A 570 -6.39 -20.52 22.39
C LEU A 570 -5.86 -21.94 22.56
N ASP A 571 -5.04 -22.22 23.57
CA ASP A 571 -4.60 -23.58 23.91
C ASP A 571 -5.79 -24.51 24.15
N ASP A 572 -6.73 -24.09 25.00
CA ASP A 572 -7.94 -24.85 25.30
C ASP A 572 -8.82 -25.06 24.05
N HIS A 573 -8.95 -24.03 23.21
CA HIS A 573 -9.73 -24.13 21.99
C HIS A 573 -9.11 -25.11 20.99
N LEU A 574 -7.81 -25.00 20.73
CA LEU A 574 -7.11 -25.88 19.79
C LEU A 574 -7.03 -27.33 20.31
N ALA A 575 -6.81 -27.54 21.61
CA ALA A 575 -6.84 -28.87 22.21
C ALA A 575 -8.22 -29.53 22.09
N ARG A 576 -9.31 -28.74 22.19
CA ARG A 576 -10.67 -29.24 21.93
C ARG A 576 -10.82 -29.71 20.49
N LEU A 577 -10.31 -28.94 19.52
CA LEU A 577 -10.37 -29.32 18.10
C LEU A 577 -9.62 -30.62 17.80
N GLU A 578 -8.49 -30.87 18.47
CA GLU A 578 -7.74 -32.14 18.33
C GLU A 578 -8.49 -33.34 18.90
N ALA A 579 -9.32 -33.13 19.91
CA ALA A 579 -10.17 -34.18 20.49
C ALA A 579 -11.43 -34.46 19.64
N LEU A 580 -11.73 -33.60 18.67
CA LEU A 580 -12.85 -33.74 17.74
C LEU A 580 -12.42 -34.47 16.46
N GLY A 581 -13.39 -35.05 15.74
CA GLY A 581 -13.15 -35.58 14.40
C GLY A 581 -13.23 -34.47 13.34
N ASP A 582 -12.54 -34.64 12.20
CA ASP A 582 -12.33 -33.61 11.16
C ASP A 582 -13.52 -32.71 10.84
N ARG A 583 -14.73 -33.28 10.71
CA ARG A 583 -15.94 -32.52 10.39
C ARG A 583 -16.39 -31.60 11.53
N ALA A 584 -16.36 -32.08 12.76
CA ALA A 584 -16.72 -31.27 13.93
C ALA A 584 -15.64 -30.22 14.21
N SER A 585 -14.37 -30.55 13.99
CA SER A 585 -13.28 -29.59 14.09
C SER A 585 -13.41 -28.47 13.05
N SER A 586 -13.94 -28.76 11.86
CA SER A 586 -14.20 -27.73 10.84
C SER A 586 -15.30 -26.76 11.24
N ASP A 587 -16.43 -27.26 11.75
CA ASP A 587 -17.55 -26.42 12.16
C ASP A 587 -17.17 -25.51 13.35
N ASP A 588 -16.37 -26.04 14.29
CA ASP A 588 -15.99 -25.34 15.51
C ASP A 588 -14.73 -24.47 15.37
N PHE A 589 -13.97 -24.60 14.27
CA PHE A 589 -12.68 -23.93 14.09
C PHE A 589 -12.77 -22.41 14.26
N PHE A 590 -13.81 -21.79 13.69
CA PHE A 590 -14.04 -20.36 13.80
C PHE A 590 -14.93 -19.96 14.99
N ASP A 591 -15.39 -20.91 15.82
CA ASP A 591 -16.15 -20.61 17.05
C ASP A 591 -15.20 -20.24 18.20
N PHE A 592 -14.47 -19.17 17.99
CA PHE A 592 -13.65 -18.52 19.00
C PHE A 592 -14.03 -17.04 19.08
N ARG A 593 -14.31 -16.55 20.28
CA ARG A 593 -14.82 -15.20 20.50
C ARG A 593 -13.99 -14.48 21.55
N ALA A 594 -13.43 -13.35 21.18
CA ALA A 594 -12.82 -12.39 22.09
C ALA A 594 -13.75 -11.17 22.22
N ALA A 595 -13.90 -10.66 23.44
CA ALA A 595 -14.73 -9.48 23.71
C ALA A 595 -13.97 -8.52 24.63
N ASP A 596 -13.91 -7.25 24.22
CA ASP A 596 -13.45 -6.14 25.04
C ASP A 596 -14.62 -5.17 25.25
N ILE A 597 -15.19 -5.19 26.45
CA ILE A 597 -16.40 -4.44 26.82
C ILE A 597 -16.10 -2.93 26.94
N ALA A 598 -14.83 -2.55 27.03
CA ALA A 598 -14.37 -1.17 27.16
C ALA A 598 -13.26 -0.86 26.16
N MET A 599 -13.44 -1.30 24.91
CA MET A 599 -12.37 -1.37 23.91
C MET A 599 -11.67 -0.05 23.58
N GLY A 600 -12.32 1.09 23.80
CA GLY A 600 -11.75 2.40 23.44
C GLY A 600 -11.32 2.43 21.97
N SER A 601 -10.02 2.58 21.73
CA SER A 601 -9.40 2.56 20.40
C SER A 601 -9.33 1.17 19.75
N GLY A 602 -9.72 0.11 20.45
CA GLY A 602 -9.67 -1.27 19.96
C GLY A 602 -8.27 -1.90 20.01
N HIS A 603 -7.29 -1.26 20.66
CA HIS A 603 -5.88 -1.70 20.64
C HIS A 603 -5.71 -3.16 21.11
N PHE A 604 -6.45 -3.58 22.13
CA PHE A 604 -6.43 -4.96 22.60
C PHE A 604 -6.99 -5.93 21.55
N LEU A 605 -8.13 -5.61 20.94
CA LEU A 605 -8.78 -6.45 19.92
C LEU A 605 -7.93 -6.61 18.66
N VAL A 606 -7.25 -5.54 18.26
CA VAL A 606 -6.29 -5.59 17.14
C VAL A 606 -5.12 -6.52 17.50
N ALA A 607 -4.48 -6.34 18.66
CA ALA A 607 -3.37 -7.23 19.04
C ALA A 607 -3.83 -8.69 19.24
N ALA A 608 -5.07 -8.90 19.71
CA ALA A 608 -5.67 -10.21 19.84
C ALA A 608 -5.87 -10.90 18.49
N ILE A 609 -6.32 -10.17 17.45
CA ILE A 609 -6.55 -10.79 16.14
C ILE A 609 -5.26 -11.31 15.51
N ASP A 610 -4.14 -10.59 15.67
CA ASP A 610 -2.83 -11.01 15.18
C ASP A 610 -2.36 -12.32 15.84
N ARG A 611 -2.63 -12.46 17.16
CA ARG A 611 -2.30 -13.67 17.92
C ARG A 611 -3.19 -14.85 17.52
N ILE A 612 -4.49 -14.61 17.38
CA ILE A 612 -5.46 -15.62 16.93
C ILE A 612 -5.05 -16.11 15.53
N GLU A 613 -4.79 -15.20 14.58
CA GLU A 613 -4.34 -15.54 13.22
C GLU A 613 -3.08 -16.40 13.26
N LYS A 614 -2.06 -16.00 14.02
CA LYS A 614 -0.81 -16.75 14.14
C LYS A 614 -1.04 -18.17 14.66
N ARG A 615 -1.82 -18.31 15.75
CA ARG A 615 -2.10 -19.60 16.38
C ARG A 615 -2.92 -20.50 15.46
N PHE A 616 -3.94 -19.94 14.80
CA PHE A 616 -4.81 -20.66 13.88
C PHE A 616 -4.06 -21.11 12.62
N SER A 617 -3.25 -20.24 12.04
CA SER A 617 -2.39 -20.56 10.89
C SER A 617 -1.38 -21.67 11.23
N THR A 618 -0.75 -21.60 12.42
CA THR A 618 0.19 -22.63 12.89
C THR A 618 -0.52 -23.96 13.16
N TYR A 619 -1.71 -23.92 13.73
CA TYR A 619 -2.50 -25.12 13.96
C TYR A 619 -2.92 -25.79 12.65
N LEU A 620 -3.51 -25.04 11.70
CA LEU A 620 -3.91 -25.58 10.40
C LEU A 620 -2.73 -26.09 9.58
N THR A 621 -1.56 -25.50 9.80
CA THR A 621 -0.29 -25.98 9.27
C THR A 621 -0.10 -27.42 9.74
N ASP A 622 -0.03 -27.69 11.05
CA ASP A 622 0.27 -29.02 11.59
C ASP A 622 -0.89 -30.02 11.58
N ASN A 623 -2.13 -29.53 11.61
CA ASN A 623 -3.37 -30.28 11.61
C ASN A 623 -4.30 -29.77 10.47
N PRO A 624 -4.07 -30.18 9.21
CA PRO A 624 -4.82 -29.64 8.08
C PRO A 624 -6.29 -30.08 8.10
N ILE A 625 -7.20 -29.14 8.32
CA ILE A 625 -8.65 -29.33 8.19
C ILE A 625 -9.07 -28.94 6.78
N ALA A 626 -9.51 -29.92 5.97
CA ALA A 626 -9.77 -29.72 4.53
C ALA A 626 -10.89 -28.71 4.24
N ASP A 627 -11.98 -28.74 5.01
CA ASP A 627 -13.13 -27.85 4.78
C ASP A 627 -12.81 -26.39 5.12
N VAL A 628 -12.19 -26.13 6.29
CA VAL A 628 -11.64 -24.80 6.65
C VAL A 628 -10.66 -24.29 5.59
N THR A 629 -9.76 -25.18 5.15
CA THR A 629 -8.81 -24.92 4.08
C THR A 629 -9.48 -24.46 2.78
N ASN A 630 -10.55 -25.13 2.36
CA ASN A 630 -11.26 -24.85 1.12
C ASN A 630 -12.05 -23.56 1.22
N GLU A 631 -12.63 -23.28 2.39
CA GLU A 631 -13.32 -22.04 2.67
C GLU A 631 -12.38 -20.84 2.60
N LEU A 632 -11.21 -20.91 3.27
CA LEU A 632 -10.18 -19.89 3.19
C LEU A 632 -9.65 -19.65 1.78
N ALA A 633 -9.60 -20.68 0.93
CA ALA A 633 -9.19 -20.53 -0.47
C ALA A 633 -10.26 -19.91 -1.39
N ARG A 634 -11.52 -19.82 -0.91
CA ARG A 634 -12.63 -19.21 -1.65
C ARG A 634 -12.78 -17.72 -1.34
N LEU A 635 -12.36 -17.32 -0.14
CA LEU A 635 -12.26 -15.91 0.29
C LEU A 635 -11.10 -15.23 -0.44
#